data_AF-A0A8X6SA30-F1
#
_entry.id   AF-A0A8X6SA30-F1
#
_cell.length_a   1.000
_cell.length_b   1.000
_cell.length_c   1.000
_cell.angle_alpha   90.00
_cell.angle_beta   90.00
_cell.angle_gamma   90.00
#
_symmetry.space_group_name_H-M   'P 1'
#
loop_
_entity.id
_entity.type
_entity.pdbx_description
1 polymer ?
#
loop_
_entity_poly.entity_id
_entity_poly.type
_entity_poly.pdbx_seq_one_letter_code
_entity_poly.pdbx_strand_id
1 'polypeptide(L)' 'MTEEQKYYVSESLVYADKPQTLDHLEDNIRRVIADMRPQMLEKVIENWTSRLDSIRASRDSPMPEIILKM' A
#
# COMPACT_ATOMS: atom_id res chain seq x y z
N MET A 1 5.47 21.92 0.07
CA MET A 1 6.20 20.90 0.87
C MET A 1 5.15 19.99 1.48
N THR A 2 4.85 18.88 0.83
CA THR A 2 4.16 17.71 1.39
C THR A 2 4.33 16.62 0.35
N GLU A 3 5.30 15.74 0.58
CA GLU A 3 5.53 14.57 -0.26
C GLU A 3 4.26 13.72 -0.29
N GLU A 4 3.73 13.47 -1.49
CA GLU A 4 2.69 12.47 -1.73
C GLU A 4 3.20 11.10 -1.25
N GLN A 5 2.70 10.63 -0.11
CA GLN A 5 3.01 9.31 0.43
C GLN A 5 2.14 8.23 -0.24
N LYS A 6 2.41 7.94 -1.51
CA LYS A 6 1.88 6.74 -2.19
C LYS A 6 2.61 5.50 -1.65
N TYR A 7 1.94 4.69 -0.84
CA TYR A 7 2.49 3.41 -0.39
C TYR A 7 1.44 2.28 -0.51
N TYR A 8 1.50 1.54 -1.61
CA TYR A 8 1.22 0.10 -1.68
C TYR A 8 2.57 -0.64 -1.71
N VAL A 9 2.61 -1.95 -1.38
CA VAL A 9 3.81 -2.82 -1.25
C VAL A 9 5.10 -2.02 -1.14
N SER A 10 5.55 -1.76 0.09
CA SER A 10 6.51 -0.70 0.34
C SER A 10 7.66 -0.67 -0.67
N GLU A 11 7.63 0.36 -1.52
CA GLU A 11 8.65 0.59 -2.55
C GLU A 11 10.03 0.62 -1.89
N SER A 12 10.12 1.25 -0.71
CA SER A 12 11.32 1.20 0.14
C SER A 12 11.77 -0.21 0.53
N LEU A 13 10.87 -1.16 0.78
CA LEU A 13 11.23 -2.55 1.09
C LEU A 13 11.64 -3.34 -0.16
N VAL A 14 10.97 -3.12 -1.28
CA VAL A 14 11.28 -3.77 -2.57
C VAL A 14 12.64 -3.32 -3.12
N TYR A 15 12.99 -2.06 -2.91
CA TYR A 15 14.24 -1.45 -3.38
C TYR A 15 15.32 -1.32 -2.28
N ALA A 16 15.12 -1.91 -1.09
CA ALA A 16 15.99 -1.72 0.08
C ALA A 16 17.47 -2.05 -0.17
N ASP A 17 17.73 -3.06 -0.99
CA ASP A 17 19.06 -3.55 -1.37
C ASP A 17 19.53 -3.05 -2.75
N LYS A 18 18.78 -2.13 -3.37
CA LYS A 18 19.08 -1.51 -4.67
C LYS A 18 19.31 -2.56 -5.78
N PRO A 19 18.28 -3.31 -6.18
CA PRO A 19 18.44 -4.36 -7.18
C PRO A 19 18.94 -3.78 -8.50
N GLN A 20 19.93 -4.45 -9.11
CA GLN A 20 20.56 -4.02 -10.36
C GLN A 20 20.04 -4.78 -11.58
N THR A 21 19.23 -5.82 -11.37
CA THR A 21 18.65 -6.65 -12.43
C THR A 21 17.15 -6.84 -12.19
N LEU A 22 16.42 -7.16 -13.26
CA LEU A 22 15.00 -7.46 -13.17
C LEU A 22 14.72 -8.70 -12.34
N ASP A 23 15.55 -9.74 -12.47
CA ASP A 23 15.41 -10.97 -11.69
C ASP A 23 15.54 -10.71 -10.18
N HIS A 24 16.52 -9.87 -9.79
CA HIS A 24 16.70 -9.51 -8.39
C HIS A 24 15.53 -8.66 -7.85
N LEU A 25 15.01 -7.76 -8.68
CA LEU A 25 13.81 -6.99 -8.34
C LEU A 25 12.58 -7.91 -8.17
N GLU A 26 12.42 -8.88 -9.06
CA GLU A 26 11.33 -9.86 -8.99
C GLU A 26 11.40 -10.70 -7.71
N ASP A 27 12.58 -11.18 -7.35
CA ASP A 27 12.79 -11.94 -6.11
C ASP A 27 12.51 -11.10 -4.87
N ASN A 28 12.88 -9.82 -4.88
CA ASN A 28 12.52 -8.91 -3.79
C ASN A 28 11.02 -8.68 -3.67
N ILE A 29 10.31 -8.53 -4.78
CA ILE A 29 8.85 -8.41 -4.77
C ILE A 29 8.23 -9.68 -4.16
N ARG A 30 8.65 -10.86 -4.61
CA ARG A 30 8.15 -12.14 -4.09
C ARG A 30 8.40 -12.28 -2.59
N ARG A 31 9.62 -11.96 -2.13
CA ARG A 31 10.00 -11.99 -0.71
C ARG A 31 9.16 -11.03 0.12
N VAL A 32 9.07 -9.76 -0.30
CA VAL A 32 8.31 -8.75 0.43
C VAL A 32 6.84 -9.12 0.52
N ILE A 33 6.24 -9.68 -0.54
CA ILE A 33 4.87 -10.20 -0.51
C ILE A 33 4.73 -11.38 0.45
N ALA A 34 5.66 -12.34 0.41
CA ALA A 34 5.64 -13.50 1.31
C ALA A 34 5.78 -13.11 2.78
N ASP A 35 6.57 -12.07 3.06
CA ASP A 35 6.80 -11.53 4.41
C ASP A 35 5.66 -10.60 4.88
N MET A 36 4.66 -10.31 4.05
CA MET A 36 3.52 -9.49 4.48
C MET A 36 2.74 -10.19 5.56
N ARG A 37 2.68 -9.54 6.73
CA ARG A 37 1.92 -10.05 7.86
C ARG A 37 0.42 -9.97 7.57
N PRO A 38 -0.39 -10.97 7.98
CA PRO A 38 -1.84 -10.94 7.84
C PRO A 38 -2.50 -9.68 8.40
N GLN A 39 -1.97 -9.12 9.50
CA GLN A 39 -2.49 -7.88 10.09
C GLN A 39 -2.37 -6.66 9.14
N MET A 40 -1.42 -6.67 8.21
CA MET A 40 -1.33 -5.62 7.20
C MET A 40 -2.44 -5.74 6.16
N LEU A 41 -2.80 -6.97 5.78
CA LEU A 41 -3.92 -7.23 4.86
C LEU A 41 -5.25 -6.84 5.50
N GLU A 42 -5.43 -7.12 6.79
CA GLU A 42 -6.60 -6.68 7.56
C GLU A 42 -6.76 -5.15 7.52
N LYS A 43 -5.67 -4.40 7.80
CA LYS A 43 -5.69 -2.93 7.70
C LYS A 43 -6.07 -2.42 6.31
N VAL A 44 -5.64 -3.09 5.25
CA VAL A 44 -6.03 -2.73 3.87
C VAL A 44 -7.54 -2.95 3.66
N ILE A 45 -8.08 -4.06 4.15
CA ILE A 45 -9.52 -4.38 4.07
C ILE A 45 -10.36 -3.38 4.89
N GLU A 46 -9.93 -3.05 6.11
CA GLU A 46 -10.58 -2.06 6.97
C GLU A 46 -10.58 -0.67 6.31
N ASN A 47 -9.44 -0.26 5.75
CA ASN A 47 -9.31 1.02 5.05
C ASN A 47 -10.24 1.09 3.84
N TRP A 48 -10.32 0.01 3.06
CA TRP A 48 -11.23 -0.10 1.93
C TRP A 48 -12.71 0.03 2.35
N THR A 49 -13.10 -0.71 3.38
CA THR A 49 -14.48 -0.71 3.89
C THR A 49 -14.90 0.66 4.40
N SER A 50 -14.03 1.30 5.21
CA SER A 50 -14.28 2.64 5.74
C SER A 50 -14.48 3.69 4.64
N ARG A 51 -13.78 3.56 3.51
CA ARG A 51 -13.94 4.47 2.36
C ARG A 51 -15.24 4.26 1.62
N LEU A 52 -15.67 3.01 1.43
CA LEU A 52 -16.96 2.73 0.82
C LEU A 52 -18.10 3.36 1.64
N ASP A 53 -18.01 3.26 2.96
CA ASP A 53 -18.95 3.93 3.86
C ASP A 53 -18.88 5.46 3.72
N SER A 54 -17.67 6.03 3.61
CA SER A 54 -17.48 7.46 3.39
C SER A 54 -18.07 7.94 2.06
N ILE A 55 -17.90 7.22 0.95
CA ILE A 55 -18.50 7.58 -0.35
C ILE A 55 -20.02 7.54 -0.25
N ARG A 56 -20.55 6.47 0.35
CA ARG A 56 -22.00 6.29 0.52
C ARG A 56 -22.60 7.44 1.33
N ALA A 57 -21.88 7.94 2.33
CA ALA A 57 -22.29 9.09 3.12
C ALA A 57 -22.13 10.44 2.38
N SER A 58 -21.13 10.57 1.51
CA SER A 58 -20.77 11.84 0.87
C SER A 58 -21.51 12.18 -0.43
N ARG A 59 -22.41 11.30 -0.91
CA ARG A 59 -23.19 11.49 -2.15
C ARG A 59 -22.31 11.87 -3.34
N ASP A 60 -21.37 11.00 -3.69
CA ASP A 60 -20.46 11.13 -4.84
C ASP A 60 -19.40 12.24 -4.70
N SER A 61 -19.12 12.72 -3.49
CA SER A 61 -17.96 13.59 -3.25
C SER A 61 -16.65 12.80 -3.47
N PRO A 62 -15.59 13.43 -4.01
CA PRO A 62 -14.34 12.76 -4.34
C PRO A 62 -13.79 11.93 -3.17
N MET A 63 -13.35 10.72 -3.49
CA MET A 63 -12.82 9.77 -2.50
C MET A 63 -11.58 10.37 -1.81
N PRO A 64 -11.48 10.35 -0.47
CA PRO A 64 -10.28 10.80 0.25
C PRO A 64 -9.05 9.97 -0.18
N GLU A 65 -7.86 10.55 -0.19
CA GLU A 65 -6.62 9.88 -0.61
C GLU A 65 -6.27 8.65 0.25
N ILE A 66 -5.70 7.59 -0.36
CA ILE A 66 -5.28 6.35 0.32
C ILE A 66 -4.05 6.61 1.20
N ILE A 67 -4.26 6.62 2.52
CA ILE A 67 -3.18 6.73 3.51
C ILE A 67 -3.10 5.41 4.29
N LEU A 68 -2.12 4.58 3.97
CA LEU A 68 -1.74 3.41 4.76
C LEU A 68 -0.63 3.83 5.72
N LYS A 69 -0.97 4.03 7.00
CA LYS A 69 -0.01 4.39 8.04
C LYS A 69 0.50 3.11 8.72
N MET A 70 1.79 2.82 8.53
CA MET A 70 2.50 1.73 9.19
C MET A 70 2.87 2.10 10.63
#